data_AF-A0A626QEK9-F1
#
_entry.id   AF-A0A626QEK9-F1
#
_cell.length_a   1.000
_cell.length_b   1.000
_cell.length_c   1.000
_cell.angle_alpha   90.00
_cell.angle_beta   90.00
_cell.angle_gamma   90.00
#
_symmetry.space_group_name_H-M   'P 1'
#
loop_
_entity.id
_entity.type
_entity.pdbx_description
1 polymer ?
#
loop_
_entity_poly.entity_id
_entity_poly.type
_entity_poly.pdbx_seq_one_letter_code
_entity_poly.pdbx_strand_id
1 'polypeptide(L)'
;MYTSLFINDLRDFLTQTFEKRNSMKTQNGENIMDQTDSDQNSVVDDDSNALAPALAEESNRTVQEIVSKHGLKVILIQTLIILVAIIIIGLQGYWLHQKKTKYIATNGGMITEVHPTDEPAYTAEEVMDFANRTMIKSLSLNFVNYENQLTSVRGDFSAEGYVSFRKALSDSGLLKDISEKRLNVKLSTTPGTLITEGLIRGT
;
A
#
# COMPACT_ATOMS: atom_id res chain seq x y z
N MET A 1 -14.51 0.68 12.30
CA MET A 1 -15.53 0.98 13.32
C MET A 1 -16.31 2.29 13.05
N TYR A 2 -15.83 3.20 12.18
CA TYR A 2 -16.55 4.43 11.82
C TYR A 2 -17.49 4.31 10.60
N THR A 3 -17.32 3.28 9.77
CA THR A 3 -18.17 3.04 8.58
C THR A 3 -19.59 2.57 8.92
N SER A 4 -19.79 1.87 10.04
CA SER A 4 -21.12 1.41 10.46
C SER A 4 -22.00 2.52 11.03
N LEU A 5 -21.41 3.56 11.62
CA LEU A 5 -22.14 4.70 12.17
C LEU A 5 -22.73 5.57 11.06
N PHE A 6 -21.99 5.83 9.98
CA PHE A 6 -22.46 6.64 8.86
C PHE A 6 -23.61 5.99 8.07
N ILE A 7 -23.59 4.65 7.93
CA ILE A 7 -24.63 3.92 7.20
C ILE A 7 -25.95 3.93 7.99
N ASN A 8 -25.89 3.79 9.31
CA ASN A 8 -27.08 3.83 10.15
C ASN A 8 -27.71 5.23 10.16
N ASP A 9 -26.89 6.27 10.26
CA ASP A 9 -27.36 7.67 10.28
C ASP A 9 -27.99 8.07 8.93
N LEU A 10 -27.42 7.59 7.81
CA LEU A 10 -27.99 7.81 6.48
C LEU A 10 -29.33 7.08 6.29
N ARG A 11 -29.45 5.85 6.81
CA ARG A 11 -30.71 5.10 6.76
C ARG A 11 -31.80 5.81 7.56
N ASP A 12 -31.48 6.32 8.74
CA ASP A 12 -32.44 6.98 9.60
C ASP A 12 -32.87 8.34 9.02
N PHE A 13 -31.95 9.08 8.38
CA PHE A 13 -32.27 10.29 7.62
C PHE A 13 -33.18 10.01 6.41
N LEU A 14 -32.89 8.95 5.64
CA LEU A 14 -33.74 8.56 4.51
C LEU A 14 -35.14 8.13 4.99
N THR A 15 -35.23 7.40 6.10
CA THR A 15 -36.53 6.96 6.65
C THR A 15 -37.36 8.17 7.08
N GLN A 16 -36.75 9.13 7.79
CA GLN A 16 -37.43 10.34 8.25
C GLN A 16 -37.89 11.24 7.09
N THR A 17 -37.10 11.34 6.01
CA THR A 17 -37.48 12.15 4.84
C THR A 17 -38.59 11.50 4.01
N PHE A 18 -38.62 10.17 3.91
CA PHE A 18 -39.71 9.45 3.23
C PHE A 18 -41.02 9.53 4.01
N GLU A 19 -40.98 9.37 5.34
CA GLU A 19 -42.17 9.44 6.19
C GLU A 19 -42.80 10.83 6.19
N LYS A 20 -41.97 11.88 6.29
CA LYS A 20 -42.44 13.28 6.19
C LYS A 20 -43.10 13.57 4.85
N ARG A 21 -42.60 13.00 3.75
CA ARG A 21 -43.21 13.14 2.42
C ARG A 21 -44.54 12.40 2.31
N ASN A 22 -44.71 11.27 2.97
CA ASN A 22 -45.95 10.49 2.96
C ASN A 22 -47.05 11.13 3.83
N SER A 23 -46.71 11.69 4.99
CA SER A 23 -47.67 12.46 5.80
C SER A 23 -48.12 13.74 5.10
N MET A 24 -47.28 14.35 4.27
CA MET A 24 -47.66 15.52 3.46
C MET A 24 -48.64 15.17 2.32
N LYS A 25 -48.58 13.95 1.78
CA LYS A 25 -49.58 13.46 0.81
C LYS A 25 -50.90 13.05 1.47
N THR A 26 -50.85 12.51 2.69
CA THR A 26 -52.05 12.09 3.42
C THR A 26 -52.88 13.29 3.85
N GLN A 27 -52.27 14.35 4.40
CA GLN A 27 -53.02 15.57 4.72
C GLN A 27 -53.57 16.30 3.47
N ASN A 28 -52.89 16.22 2.33
CA ASN A 28 -53.40 16.82 1.09
C ASN A 28 -54.46 15.95 0.38
N GLY A 29 -54.56 14.66 0.72
CA GLY A 29 -55.60 13.74 0.24
C GLY A 29 -56.83 13.68 1.15
N GLU A 30 -56.66 13.95 2.45
CA GLU A 30 -57.75 13.97 3.44
C GLU A 30 -58.58 15.27 3.37
N ASN A 31 -57.99 16.38 2.90
CA ASN A 31 -58.71 17.63 2.66
C ASN A 31 -59.53 17.64 1.34
N ILE A 32 -59.56 16.52 0.60
CA ILE A 32 -60.34 16.34 -0.65
C ILE A 32 -61.59 15.47 -0.41
N MET A 33 -61.85 15.02 0.83
CA MET A 33 -62.98 14.14 1.16
C MET A 33 -63.86 14.70 2.29
N ASP A 34 -64.13 16.00 2.26
CA ASP A 34 -65.25 16.61 3.00
C ASP A 34 -65.95 17.68 2.15
N GLN A 35 -66.42 17.28 0.95
CA GLN A 35 -67.46 18.02 0.24
C GLN A 35 -68.08 17.17 -0.87
N THR A 36 -69.09 16.37 -0.52
CA THR A 36 -70.14 15.99 -1.46
C THR A 36 -71.43 15.82 -0.68
N ASP A 37 -72.20 16.90 -0.55
CA ASP A 37 -73.65 16.90 -0.80
C ASP A 37 -74.24 18.28 -0.48
N SER A 38 -74.43 19.10 -1.52
CA SER A 38 -75.73 19.69 -1.87
C SER A 38 -75.56 20.72 -2.99
N ASP A 39 -76.31 20.46 -4.07
CA ASP A 39 -76.91 21.42 -4.99
C ASP A 39 -76.17 21.88 -6.26
N GLN A 40 -76.97 21.84 -7.33
CA GLN A 40 -76.63 21.98 -8.72
C GLN A 40 -76.35 23.44 -9.16
N ASN A 41 -75.51 23.54 -10.19
CA ASN A 41 -75.56 24.53 -11.29
C ASN A 41 -74.99 25.95 -11.04
N SER A 42 -73.80 26.25 -11.59
CA SER A 42 -73.61 27.30 -12.63
C SER A 42 -72.12 27.53 -12.98
N VAL A 43 -71.80 27.42 -14.27
CA VAL A 43 -70.98 28.35 -15.10
C VAL A 43 -69.57 28.77 -14.61
N VAL A 44 -68.54 28.18 -15.24
CA VAL A 44 -67.37 28.79 -15.91
C VAL A 44 -66.56 29.89 -15.17
N ASP A 45 -65.32 29.49 -14.82
CA ASP A 45 -64.02 30.16 -15.04
C ASP A 45 -63.87 31.67 -14.80
N ASP A 46 -63.20 32.08 -13.70
CA ASP A 46 -62.13 33.12 -13.70
C ASP A 46 -61.43 33.31 -12.32
N ASP A 47 -62.08 32.99 -11.19
CA ASP A 47 -61.56 33.41 -9.86
C ASP A 47 -60.49 32.48 -9.25
N SER A 48 -60.51 31.19 -9.60
CA SER A 48 -59.58 30.19 -9.06
C SER A 48 -58.16 30.30 -9.63
N ASN A 49 -58.04 30.84 -10.85
CA ASN A 49 -56.76 31.04 -11.55
C ASN A 49 -56.05 32.34 -11.17
N ALA A 50 -56.77 33.32 -10.59
CA ALA A 50 -56.21 34.57 -10.08
C ALA A 50 -55.62 34.43 -8.66
N LEU A 51 -56.11 33.46 -7.87
CA LEU A 51 -55.61 33.15 -6.53
C LEU A 51 -54.38 32.23 -6.55
N ALA A 52 -54.27 31.36 -7.56
CA ALA A 52 -53.12 30.48 -7.77
C ALA A 52 -51.76 31.20 -7.84
N PRO A 53 -51.59 32.32 -8.57
CA PRO A 53 -50.32 33.06 -8.59
C PRO A 53 -50.03 33.75 -7.26
N ALA A 54 -51.04 34.24 -6.54
CA ALA A 54 -50.86 34.88 -5.23
C ALA A 54 -50.42 33.87 -4.14
N LEU A 55 -51.00 32.67 -4.15
CA LEU A 55 -50.61 31.55 -3.28
C LEU A 55 -49.22 30.99 -3.64
N ALA A 56 -48.90 30.91 -4.94
CA ALA A 56 -47.56 30.51 -5.39
C ALA A 56 -46.49 31.55 -5.00
N GLU A 57 -46.84 32.83 -5.01
CA GLU A 57 -45.95 33.91 -4.59
C GLU A 57 -45.74 33.94 -3.06
N GLU A 58 -46.78 33.68 -2.26
CA GLU A 58 -46.66 33.53 -0.80
C GLU A 58 -45.86 32.26 -0.41
N SER A 59 -46.10 31.15 -1.11
CA SER A 59 -45.31 29.91 -0.95
C SER A 59 -43.84 30.14 -1.27
N ASN A 60 -43.54 30.83 -2.37
CA ASN A 60 -42.15 31.14 -2.74
C ASN A 60 -41.46 32.05 -1.72
N ARG A 61 -42.17 33.02 -1.11
CA ARG A 61 -41.62 33.87 -0.04
C ARG A 61 -41.33 33.08 1.23
N THR A 62 -42.25 32.22 1.67
CA THR A 62 -42.05 31.39 2.87
C THR A 62 -40.93 30.36 2.66
N VAL A 63 -40.86 29.74 1.48
CA VAL A 63 -39.77 28.83 1.09
C VAL A 63 -38.44 29.58 1.06
N GLN A 64 -38.37 30.78 0.48
CA GLN A 64 -37.13 31.57 0.46
C GLN A 64 -36.69 32.00 1.87
N GLU A 65 -37.61 32.33 2.77
CA GLU A 65 -37.26 32.67 4.16
C GLU A 65 -36.75 31.45 4.95
N ILE A 66 -37.36 30.28 4.78
CA ILE A 66 -36.93 29.04 5.44
C ILE A 66 -35.57 28.59 4.89
N VAL A 67 -35.39 28.67 3.57
CA VAL A 67 -34.13 28.36 2.87
C VAL A 67 -33.04 29.36 3.22
N SER A 68 -33.35 30.64 3.41
CA SER A 68 -32.36 31.63 3.85
C SER A 68 -31.90 31.38 5.30
N LYS A 69 -32.84 31.11 6.22
CA LYS A 69 -32.52 30.87 7.64
C LYS A 69 -31.79 29.55 7.89
N HIS A 70 -32.13 28.49 7.16
CA HIS A 70 -31.55 27.15 7.38
C HIS A 70 -30.52 26.75 6.31
N GLY A 71 -30.67 27.22 5.08
CA GLY A 71 -29.78 26.89 3.97
C GLY A 71 -28.36 27.40 4.17
N LEU A 72 -28.18 28.59 4.76
CA LEU A 72 -26.82 29.08 5.08
C LEU A 72 -26.11 28.17 6.08
N LYS A 73 -26.80 27.71 7.13
CA LYS A 73 -26.24 26.78 8.12
C LYS A 73 -25.88 25.44 7.50
N VAL A 74 -26.75 24.91 6.63
CA VAL A 74 -26.50 23.65 5.92
C VAL A 74 -25.29 23.76 4.98
N ILE A 75 -25.14 24.86 4.25
CA ILE A 75 -24.00 25.09 3.36
C ILE A 75 -22.69 25.20 4.17
N LEU A 76 -22.71 25.89 5.32
CA LEU A 76 -21.54 26.00 6.20
C LEU A 76 -21.14 24.65 6.82
N ILE A 77 -22.11 23.83 7.20
CA ILE A 77 -21.85 22.48 7.71
C ILE A 77 -21.30 21.59 6.58
N GLN A 78 -21.87 21.71 5.37
CA GLN A 78 -21.43 20.94 4.21
C GLN A 78 -19.99 21.26 3.79
N THR A 79 -19.59 22.54 3.80
CA THR A 79 -18.21 22.92 3.48
C THR A 79 -17.23 22.39 4.53
N LEU A 80 -17.61 22.40 5.82
CA LEU A 80 -16.79 21.83 6.89
C LEU A 80 -16.62 20.31 6.73
N ILE A 81 -17.68 19.59 6.38
CA ILE A 81 -17.63 18.14 6.13
C ILE A 81 -16.69 17.81 4.98
N ILE A 82 -16.76 18.56 3.88
CA ILE A 82 -15.88 18.36 2.71
C ILE A 82 -14.42 18.61 3.08
N LEU A 83 -14.14 19.66 3.85
CA LEU A 83 -12.78 19.98 4.31
C LEU A 83 -12.19 18.82 5.12
N VAL A 84 -12.96 18.25 6.05
CA VAL A 84 -12.53 17.11 6.86
C VAL A 84 -12.29 15.86 5.99
N ALA A 85 -13.14 15.61 4.99
CA ALA A 85 -12.98 14.48 4.08
C ALA A 85 -11.66 14.56 3.28
N ILE A 86 -11.28 15.76 2.80
CA ILE A 86 -10.02 15.97 2.07
C ILE A 86 -8.80 15.66 2.96
N ILE A 87 -8.83 16.09 4.22
CA ILE A 87 -7.75 15.83 5.18
C ILE A 87 -7.59 14.32 5.42
N ILE A 88 -8.70 13.59 5.57
CA ILE A 88 -8.68 12.14 5.77
C ILE A 88 -8.09 11.42 4.55
N ILE A 89 -8.49 11.81 3.34
CA ILE A 89 -7.95 11.24 2.10
C ILE A 89 -6.45 11.52 1.98
N GLY A 90 -6.00 12.74 2.31
CA GLY A 90 -4.59 13.11 2.30
C GLY A 90 -3.75 12.30 3.30
N LEU A 91 -4.25 12.13 4.52
CA LEU A 91 -3.63 11.29 5.54
C LEU A 91 -3.54 9.83 5.11
N GLN A 92 -4.61 9.31 4.50
CA GLN A 92 -4.64 7.95 3.98
C GLN A 92 -3.63 7.76 2.85
N GLY A 93 -3.54 8.72 1.93
CA GLY A 93 -2.54 8.72 0.85
C GLY A 93 -1.10 8.75 1.39
N TYR A 94 -0.83 9.58 2.40
CA TYR A 94 0.47 9.63 3.06
C TYR A 94 0.82 8.29 3.73
N TRP A 95 -0.12 7.69 4.45
CA TRP A 95 0.06 6.36 5.07
C TRP A 95 0.26 5.24 4.06
N LEU A 96 -0.39 5.30 2.89
CA LEU A 96 -0.18 4.33 1.82
C LEU A 96 1.19 4.51 1.16
N HIS A 97 1.64 5.75 0.95
CA HIS A 97 2.91 6.01 0.30
C HIS A 97 4.13 5.55 1.12
N GLN A 98 4.03 5.60 2.46
CA GLN A 98 5.08 5.12 3.36
C GLN A 98 5.24 3.58 3.36
N LYS A 99 4.28 2.82 2.81
CA LYS A 99 4.40 1.37 2.70
C LYS A 99 5.18 1.03 1.43
N LYS A 100 6.50 0.89 1.58
CA LYS A 100 7.39 0.37 0.54
C LYS A 100 6.75 -0.86 -0.11
N THR A 101 6.50 -0.79 -1.41
CA THR A 101 5.85 -1.84 -2.20
C THR A 101 6.64 -3.14 -2.08
N LYS A 102 6.07 -4.12 -1.38
CA LYS A 102 6.59 -5.48 -1.28
C LYS A 102 6.36 -6.17 -2.61
N TYR A 103 7.42 -6.31 -3.41
CA TYR A 103 7.35 -7.03 -4.67
C TYR A 103 7.25 -8.52 -4.36
N ILE A 104 6.33 -9.19 -5.04
CA ILE A 104 6.16 -10.63 -4.98
C ILE A 104 6.44 -11.12 -6.40
N ALA A 105 7.51 -11.87 -6.60
CA ALA A 105 7.80 -12.51 -7.88
C ALA A 105 7.17 -13.90 -7.85
N THR A 106 6.32 -14.20 -8.83
CA THR A 106 5.83 -15.56 -9.06
C THR A 106 6.82 -16.25 -9.98
N ASN A 107 7.70 -17.08 -9.42
CA ASN A 107 8.53 -17.99 -10.20
C ASN A 107 7.98 -19.41 -10.01
N GLY A 108 7.36 -19.97 -11.05
CA GLY A 108 6.90 -21.37 -11.04
C GLY A 108 5.77 -21.70 -10.04
N GLY A 109 4.94 -20.73 -9.65
CA GLY A 109 3.76 -20.98 -8.80
C GLY A 109 4.00 -20.92 -7.29
N MET A 110 5.22 -20.59 -6.84
CA MET A 110 5.49 -20.23 -5.44
C MET A 110 5.61 -18.72 -5.27
N ILE A 111 4.97 -18.20 -4.22
CA ILE A 111 5.04 -16.82 -3.78
C ILE A 111 6.37 -16.66 -3.03
N THR A 112 7.41 -16.14 -3.68
CA THR A 112 8.67 -15.81 -3.02
C THR A 112 8.74 -14.31 -2.75
N GLU A 113 9.02 -13.95 -1.50
CA GLU A 113 9.24 -12.57 -1.07
C GLU A 113 10.50 -12.00 -1.76
N VAL A 114 10.34 -10.89 -2.46
CA VAL A 114 11.45 -10.24 -3.16
C VAL A 114 12.03 -9.20 -2.21
N HIS A 115 13.20 -9.48 -1.65
CA HIS A 115 13.92 -8.54 -0.81
C HIS A 115 14.33 -7.30 -1.65
N PRO A 116 14.23 -6.08 -1.11
CA PRO A 116 14.61 -4.87 -1.81
C PRO A 116 16.11 -4.92 -2.17
N THR A 117 16.44 -4.57 -3.41
CA THR A 117 17.80 -4.58 -3.98
C THR A 117 18.80 -3.65 -3.25
N ASP A 118 18.31 -2.76 -2.37
CA ASP A 118 19.14 -1.85 -1.57
C ASP A 118 19.79 -2.51 -0.34
N GLU A 119 19.34 -3.70 0.07
CA GLU A 119 19.94 -4.46 1.17
C GLU A 119 20.64 -5.71 0.60
N PRO A 120 21.86 -6.04 1.07
CA PRO A 120 22.56 -7.22 0.60
C PRO A 120 21.72 -8.47 0.89
N ALA A 121 21.58 -9.35 -0.11
CA ALA A 121 20.82 -10.59 0.00
C ALA A 121 21.38 -11.58 1.03
N TYR A 122 22.62 -11.35 1.49
CA TYR A 122 23.32 -12.18 2.46
C TYR A 122 23.70 -11.38 3.70
N THR A 123 23.57 -12.00 4.85
CA THR A 123 23.98 -11.44 6.14
C THR A 123 25.50 -11.48 6.30
N ALA A 124 26.05 -10.59 7.14
CA ALA A 124 27.48 -10.57 7.45
C ALA A 124 28.00 -11.91 7.99
N GLU A 125 27.19 -12.62 8.78
CA GLU A 125 27.51 -13.94 9.32
C GLU A 125 27.65 -14.98 8.19
N GLU A 126 26.70 -15.02 7.26
CA GLU A 126 26.75 -15.92 6.09
C GLU A 126 27.96 -15.65 5.20
N VAL A 127 28.33 -14.37 5.02
CA VAL A 127 29.53 -13.98 4.26
C VAL A 127 30.80 -14.46 4.98
N MET A 128 30.87 -14.32 6.31
CA MET A 128 32.00 -14.81 7.10
C MET A 128 32.13 -16.33 7.02
N ASP A 129 31.00 -17.03 7.12
CA ASP A 129 30.91 -18.47 6.99
C ASP A 129 31.33 -18.96 5.61
N PHE A 130 30.89 -18.26 4.56
CA PHE A 130 31.34 -18.48 3.19
C PHE A 130 32.87 -18.31 3.08
N ALA A 131 33.42 -17.21 3.61
CA ALA A 131 34.86 -16.96 3.57
C ALA A 131 35.66 -18.08 4.27
N ASN A 132 35.23 -18.51 5.46
CA ASN A 132 35.86 -19.59 6.20
C ASN A 132 35.86 -20.91 5.41
N ARG A 133 34.71 -21.30 4.85
CA ARG A 133 34.59 -22.53 4.03
C ARG A 133 35.47 -22.45 2.79
N THR A 134 35.48 -21.32 2.09
CA THR A 134 36.29 -21.10 0.88
C THR A 134 37.79 -21.13 1.19
N MET A 135 38.24 -20.55 2.30
CA MET A 135 39.64 -20.63 2.75
C MET A 135 40.06 -22.07 3.05
N ILE A 136 39.25 -22.82 3.80
CA ILE A 136 39.56 -24.22 4.13
C ILE A 136 39.64 -25.06 2.85
N LYS A 137 38.67 -24.89 1.95
CA LYS A 137 38.59 -25.63 0.68
C LYS A 137 39.75 -25.29 -0.27
N SER A 138 40.11 -24.01 -0.38
CA SER A 138 41.17 -23.54 -1.29
C SER A 138 42.59 -23.89 -0.83
N LEU A 139 42.81 -24.01 0.49
CA LEU A 139 44.11 -24.34 1.08
C LEU A 139 44.26 -25.80 1.52
N SER A 140 43.21 -26.63 1.34
CA SER A 140 43.27 -28.07 1.56
C SER A 140 43.70 -28.81 0.29
N LEU A 141 45.00 -28.81 0.02
CA LEU A 141 45.59 -29.30 -1.23
C LEU A 141 46.31 -30.64 -1.05
N ASN A 142 46.22 -31.49 -2.07
CA ASN A 142 46.95 -32.77 -2.16
C ASN A 142 47.89 -32.75 -3.37
N PHE A 143 49.12 -33.23 -3.20
CA PHE A 143 50.11 -33.35 -4.28
C PHE A 143 49.61 -34.06 -5.55
N VAL A 144 48.66 -34.99 -5.44
CA VAL A 144 48.13 -35.72 -6.61
C VAL A 144 47.16 -34.88 -7.44
N ASN A 145 46.27 -34.13 -6.78
CA ASN A 145 45.08 -33.53 -7.42
C ASN A 145 44.97 -32.01 -7.19
N TYR A 146 46.05 -31.34 -6.81
CA TYR A 146 46.01 -29.92 -6.43
C TYR A 146 45.46 -29.01 -7.56
N GLU A 147 45.77 -29.28 -8.84
CA GLU A 147 45.25 -28.49 -9.97
C GLU A 147 43.72 -28.61 -10.11
N ASN A 148 43.18 -29.82 -9.92
CA ASN A 148 41.72 -30.04 -9.95
C ASN A 148 41.04 -29.37 -8.75
N GLN A 149 41.66 -29.45 -7.56
CA GLN A 149 41.16 -28.80 -6.36
C GLN A 149 41.14 -27.27 -6.50
N LEU A 150 42.19 -26.68 -7.06
CA LEU A 150 42.25 -25.24 -7.32
C LEU A 150 41.25 -24.80 -8.38
N THR A 151 41.04 -25.60 -9.43
CA THR A 151 40.02 -25.31 -10.45
C THR A 151 38.61 -25.40 -9.87
N SER A 152 38.36 -26.32 -8.93
CA SER A 152 37.04 -26.50 -8.30
C SER A 152 36.60 -25.34 -7.41
N VAL A 153 37.54 -24.54 -6.90
CA VAL A 153 37.25 -23.34 -6.09
C VAL A 153 37.16 -22.07 -6.93
N ARG A 154 37.41 -22.13 -8.24
CA ARG A 154 37.42 -20.95 -9.11
C ARG A 154 36.12 -20.15 -9.06
N GLY A 155 34.97 -20.82 -8.90
CA GLY A 155 33.66 -20.18 -8.79
C GLY A 155 33.45 -19.40 -7.49
N ASP A 156 34.25 -19.68 -6.45
CA ASP A 156 34.16 -19.03 -5.14
C ASP A 156 34.95 -17.70 -5.11
N PHE A 157 35.66 -17.36 -6.18
CA PHE A 157 36.48 -16.15 -6.31
C PHE A 157 36.02 -15.25 -7.46
N SER A 158 36.28 -13.95 -7.35
CA SER A 158 36.19 -13.04 -8.49
C SER A 158 37.31 -13.34 -9.51
N ALA A 159 37.13 -12.90 -10.76
CA ALA A 159 38.11 -13.14 -11.82
C ALA A 159 39.51 -12.59 -11.47
N GLU A 160 39.57 -11.37 -10.93
CA GLU A 160 40.80 -10.74 -10.46
C GLU A 160 41.34 -11.40 -9.18
N GLY A 161 40.45 -11.74 -8.24
CA GLY A 161 40.82 -12.38 -6.98
C GLY A 161 41.47 -13.74 -7.18
N TYR A 162 40.97 -14.56 -8.11
CA TYR A 162 41.53 -15.87 -8.41
C TYR A 162 42.95 -15.79 -8.99
N VAL A 163 43.21 -14.80 -9.86
CA VAL A 163 44.54 -14.56 -10.43
C VAL A 163 45.53 -14.16 -9.34
N SER A 164 45.13 -13.22 -8.48
CA SER A 164 45.94 -12.78 -7.33
C SER A 164 46.24 -13.95 -6.37
N PHE A 165 45.23 -14.77 -6.06
CA PHE A 165 45.38 -15.96 -5.22
C PHE A 165 46.38 -16.97 -5.80
N ARG A 166 46.26 -17.32 -7.10
CA ARG A 166 47.20 -18.24 -7.77
C ARG A 166 48.61 -17.69 -7.79
N LYS A 167 48.76 -16.38 -8.02
CA LYS A 167 50.06 -15.71 -7.96
C LYS A 167 50.68 -15.80 -6.56
N ALA A 168 49.92 -15.52 -5.50
CA ALA A 168 50.40 -15.64 -4.13
C ALA A 168 50.82 -17.07 -3.75
N LEU A 169 50.10 -18.09 -4.24
CA LEU A 169 50.48 -19.49 -4.04
C LEU A 169 51.78 -19.88 -4.77
N SER A 170 52.01 -19.29 -5.94
CA SER A 170 53.26 -19.50 -6.70
C SER A 170 54.43 -18.75 -6.04
N ASP A 171 54.23 -17.49 -5.68
CA ASP A 171 55.25 -16.61 -5.09
C ASP A 171 55.70 -17.10 -3.71
N SER A 172 54.80 -17.71 -2.93
CA SER A 172 55.12 -18.34 -1.64
C SER A 172 55.89 -19.67 -1.78
N GLY A 173 56.01 -20.22 -2.99
CA GLY A 173 56.64 -21.51 -3.23
C GLY A 173 55.83 -22.72 -2.76
N LEU A 174 54.62 -22.52 -2.23
CA LEU A 174 53.80 -23.60 -1.68
C LEU A 174 53.46 -24.66 -2.74
N LEU A 175 53.15 -24.22 -3.97
CA LEU A 175 52.84 -25.16 -5.07
C LEU A 175 54.04 -26.02 -5.45
N LYS A 176 55.24 -25.44 -5.43
CA LYS A 176 56.49 -26.15 -5.68
C LYS A 176 56.73 -27.20 -4.61
N ASP A 177 56.56 -26.83 -3.34
CA ASP A 177 56.72 -27.73 -2.21
C ASP A 177 55.71 -28.87 -2.21
N ILE A 178 54.44 -28.60 -2.54
CA ILE A 178 53.41 -29.64 -2.66
C ILE A 178 53.80 -30.66 -3.73
N SER A 179 54.26 -30.21 -4.90
CA SER A 179 54.61 -31.07 -6.03
C SER A 179 55.91 -31.85 -5.79
N GLU A 180 56.99 -31.16 -5.42
CA GLU A 180 58.33 -31.75 -5.29
C GLU A 180 58.46 -32.62 -4.04
N LYS A 181 57.90 -32.18 -2.91
CA LYS A 181 58.00 -32.88 -1.62
C LYS A 181 56.80 -33.78 -1.34
N ARG A 182 55.83 -33.86 -2.26
CA ARG A 182 54.61 -34.69 -2.16
C ARG A 182 53.82 -34.44 -0.87
N LEU A 183 53.60 -33.16 -0.56
CA LEU A 183 52.93 -32.75 0.68
C LEU A 183 51.42 -32.68 0.52
N ASN A 184 50.73 -32.95 1.64
CA ASN A 184 49.31 -32.68 1.79
C ASN A 184 49.15 -31.52 2.78
N VAL A 185 48.45 -30.49 2.35
CA VAL A 185 48.19 -29.29 3.15
C VAL A 185 46.76 -29.34 3.64
N LYS A 186 46.56 -29.03 4.91
CA LYS A 186 45.24 -28.81 5.50
C LYS A 186 45.28 -27.53 6.31
N LEU A 187 44.24 -26.72 6.15
CA LEU A 187 44.02 -25.53 6.95
C LEU A 187 43.00 -25.82 8.04
N SER A 188 43.31 -25.41 9.27
CA SER A 188 42.36 -25.32 10.37
C SER A 188 42.35 -23.88 10.86
N THR A 189 41.21 -23.21 10.76
CA THR A 189 41.06 -21.81 11.17
C THR A 189 39.87 -21.64 12.10
N THR A 190 39.98 -20.68 13.01
CA THR A 190 38.86 -20.13 13.76
C THR A 190 38.16 -19.08 12.90
N PRO A 191 36.83 -18.86 13.03
CA PRO A 191 36.14 -17.82 12.27
C PRO A 191 36.77 -16.45 12.45
N GLY A 192 37.00 -15.76 11.33
CA GLY A 192 37.49 -14.38 11.34
C GLY A 192 36.44 -13.38 11.84
N THR A 193 36.87 -12.15 12.09
CA THR A 193 35.99 -11.03 12.43
C THR A 193 35.84 -10.08 11.25
N LEU A 194 34.64 -9.53 11.06
CA LEU A 194 34.39 -8.52 10.03
C LEU A 194 35.05 -7.19 10.43
N ILE A 195 35.88 -6.64 9.53
CA ILE A 195 36.59 -5.36 9.78
C ILE A 195 35.80 -4.18 9.21
N THR A 196 35.30 -4.30 7.98
CA THR A 196 34.53 -3.25 7.30
C THR A 196 33.59 -3.87 6.28
N GLU A 197 32.40 -3.30 6.16
CA GLU A 197 31.42 -3.58 5.11
C GLU A 197 31.00 -2.26 4.43
N GLY A 198 30.59 -2.34 3.17
CA GLY A 198 30.16 -1.18 2.40
C GLY A 198 30.15 -1.43 0.90
N LEU A 199 29.58 -0.51 0.15
CA LEU A 199 29.56 -0.56 -1.31
C LEU A 199 30.93 -0.14 -1.86
N ILE A 200 31.69 -1.12 -2.36
CA ILE A 200 32.99 -0.88 -2.98
C ILE A 200 32.83 -1.05 -4.48
N ARG A 201 32.84 0.06 -5.22
CA ARG A 201 32.63 0.15 -6.68
C ARG A 201 31.20 -0.22 -7.08
N GLY A 202 30.26 0.68 -6.79
CA GLY A 202 28.89 0.58 -7.31
C GLY A 202 28.88 0.52 -8.83
N THR A 203 28.24 -0.50 -9.38
CA THR A 203 27.76 -0.52 -10.76
C THR A 203 26.25 -0.62 -10.72
#